data_AF-C7XW27-F1
#
_entry.id   AF-C7XW27-F1
#
_cell.length_a   1.000
_cell.length_b   1.000
_cell.length_c   1.000
_cell.angle_alpha   90.00
_cell.angle_beta   90.00
_cell.angle_gamma   90.00
#
_symmetry.space_group_name_H-M   'P 1'
#
loop_
_entity.id
_entity.type
_entity.pdbx_description
1 polymer ?
#
loop_
_entity_poly.entity_id
_entity_poly.type
_entity_poly.pdbx_seq_one_letter_code
_entity_poly.pdbx_strand_id
1 'polypeptide(L)'
;MDDLIAYFQNCLEMVSNLITPLGVVTVALNIRKFCNDVDAHRKQDEQILIQNSINVLRKFAEQIIPEVKSINQKMASKLQQRQRKVLVEINEEMAPERSISMQEFIKKPQWLSINDRLRNEIKDEYNLSNIFNELEQVSVYMNYNMVKQDLVFSPLHKFLLDFINDNLDYFNRLKENQVPYINLTRLYNNWQRFLMIKKNNNND
;
A
#
# COMPACT_ATOMS: atom_id res chain seq x y z
N MET A 1 63.33 -3.55 55.22
CA MET A 1 62.47 -4.28 54.27
C MET A 1 61.05 -3.71 54.31
N ASP A 2 60.57 -3.36 55.51
CA ASP A 2 59.24 -2.76 55.73
C ASP A 2 59.03 -1.39 55.08
N ASP A 3 60.02 -0.50 55.06
CA ASP A 3 59.90 0.82 54.42
C ASP A 3 59.71 0.75 52.90
N LEU A 4 60.32 -0.26 52.26
CA LEU A 4 60.15 -0.51 50.83
C LEU A 4 58.71 -0.99 50.53
N ILE A 5 58.17 -1.85 51.39
CA ILE A 5 56.80 -2.36 51.27
C ILE A 5 55.78 -1.22 51.44
N ALA A 6 55.99 -0.35 52.42
CA ALA A 6 55.13 0.83 52.65
C ALA A 6 55.17 1.81 51.46
N TYR A 7 56.35 2.03 50.86
CA TYR A 7 56.48 2.85 49.65
C TYR A 7 55.72 2.26 48.46
N PHE A 8 55.84 0.95 48.22
CA PHE A 8 55.09 0.26 47.16
C PHE A 8 53.57 0.31 47.38
N GLN A 9 53.10 0.16 48.62
CA GLN A 9 51.67 0.26 48.96
C GLN A 9 51.13 1.67 48.67
N ASN A 10 51.85 2.72 49.05
CA ASN A 10 51.46 4.10 48.76
C ASN A 10 51.43 4.39 47.25
N CYS A 11 52.40 3.86 46.48
CA CYS A 11 52.40 3.97 45.03
C CYS A 11 51.19 3.26 44.39
N LEU A 12 50.86 2.05 44.85
CA LEU A 12 49.70 1.30 44.35
C LEU A 12 48.38 1.98 44.69
N GLU A 13 48.27 2.57 45.88
CA GLU A 13 47.08 3.31 46.31
C GLU A 13 46.90 4.59 45.48
N MET A 14 47.99 5.31 45.20
CA MET A 14 47.97 6.47 44.31
C MET A 14 47.55 6.09 42.88
N VAL A 15 48.06 4.97 42.35
CA VAL A 15 47.67 4.45 41.03
C VAL A 15 46.20 4.03 41.02
N SER A 16 45.71 3.34 42.05
CA SER A 16 44.30 2.96 42.19
C SER A 16 43.36 4.17 42.23
N ASN A 17 43.77 5.21 42.98
CA ASN A 17 43.04 6.48 43.09
C ASN A 17 43.04 7.29 41.78
N LEU A 18 43.99 7.05 40.86
CA LEU A 18 43.99 7.63 39.52
C LEU A 18 43.20 6.79 38.51
N ILE A 19 43.27 5.47 38.59
CA ILE A 19 42.57 4.56 37.68
C ILE A 19 41.05 4.65 37.87
N THR A 20 40.58 4.78 39.10
CA THR A 20 39.14 4.84 39.41
C THR A 20 38.41 6.00 38.72
N PRO A 21 38.83 7.28 38.86
CA PRO A 21 38.20 8.39 38.13
C PRO A 21 38.37 8.27 36.61
N LEU A 22 39.51 7.76 36.11
CA LEU A 22 39.69 7.49 34.68
C LEU A 22 38.69 6.44 34.16
N GLY A 23 38.43 5.39 34.96
CA GLY A 23 37.41 4.39 34.68
C GLY A 23 36.01 4.99 34.59
N VAL A 24 35.64 5.83 35.55
CA VAL A 24 34.35 6.54 35.56
C VAL A 24 34.19 7.46 34.34
N VAL A 25 35.23 8.23 34.00
CA VAL A 25 35.23 9.10 32.80
C VAL A 25 35.07 8.27 31.54
N THR A 26 35.78 7.14 31.43
CA THR A 26 35.69 6.24 30.28
C THR A 26 34.27 5.66 30.14
N VAL A 27 33.65 5.23 31.24
CA VAL A 27 32.26 4.76 31.25
C VAL A 27 31.30 5.88 30.83
N ALA A 28 31.46 7.09 31.34
CA ALA A 28 30.63 8.23 30.98
C ALA A 28 30.74 8.60 29.49
N LEU A 29 31.95 8.57 28.92
CA LEU A 29 32.18 8.80 27.49
C LEU A 29 31.54 7.70 26.63
N ASN A 30 31.66 6.43 27.05
CA ASN A 30 31.04 5.32 26.35
C ASN A 30 29.51 5.39 26.37
N ILE A 31 28.90 5.75 27.50
CA ILE A 31 27.44 5.96 27.60
C ILE A 31 27.02 7.10 26.68
N ARG A 32 27.73 8.23 26.69
CA ARG A 32 27.41 9.37 25.82
C ARG A 32 27.52 9.01 24.34
N LYS A 33 28.57 8.28 23.96
CA LYS A 33 28.75 7.79 22.59
C LYS A 33 27.61 6.86 22.19
N PHE A 34 27.27 5.89 23.04
CA PHE A 34 26.15 4.98 22.81
C PHE A 34 24.82 5.73 22.64
N CYS A 35 24.51 6.71 23.50
CA CYS A 35 23.31 7.53 23.35
C CYS A 35 23.27 8.28 22.00
N ASN A 36 24.39 8.89 21.60
CA ASN A 36 24.49 9.58 20.32
C ASN A 36 24.32 8.64 19.13
N ASP A 37 24.92 7.44 19.18
CA ASP A 37 24.81 6.43 18.12
C ASP A 37 23.37 5.93 18.00
N VAL A 38 22.68 5.69 19.13
CA VAL A 38 21.25 5.33 19.15
C VAL A 38 20.38 6.42 18.53
N ASP A 39 20.62 7.69 18.87
CA ASP A 39 19.85 8.80 18.30
C ASP A 39 20.13 9.01 16.80
N ALA A 40 21.38 8.78 16.37
CA ALA A 40 21.72 8.81 14.94
C ALA A 40 21.01 7.70 14.17
N HIS A 41 20.98 6.48 14.69
CA HIS A 41 20.25 5.36 14.09
C HIS A 41 18.74 5.63 14.00
N ARG A 42 18.13 6.16 15.07
CA ARG A 42 16.71 6.54 15.06
C ARG A 42 16.38 7.56 13.96
N LYS A 43 17.21 8.58 13.80
CA LYS A 43 17.05 9.59 12.74
C LYS A 43 17.19 8.97 11.36
N GLN A 44 18.14 8.06 11.19
CA GLN A 44 18.33 7.35 9.93
C GLN A 44 17.11 6.47 9.59
N ASP A 45 16.60 5.70 10.55
CA ASP A 45 15.40 4.88 10.37
C ASP A 45 14.19 5.75 10.00
N GLU A 46 14.03 6.89 10.66
CA GLU A 46 12.98 7.85 10.34
C GLU A 46 13.11 8.41 8.91
N GLN A 47 14.32 8.76 8.48
CA GLN A 47 14.56 9.22 7.10
C GLN A 47 14.23 8.13 6.07
N ILE A 48 14.56 6.87 6.35
CA ILE A 48 14.22 5.72 5.49
C ILE A 48 12.70 5.60 5.36
N LEU A 49 11.95 5.67 6.47
CA LEU A 49 10.49 5.62 6.44
C LEU A 49 9.88 6.77 5.64
N ILE A 50 10.41 7.99 5.79
CA ILE A 50 9.97 9.16 5.00
C ILE A 50 10.26 8.95 3.52
N GLN A 51 11.47 8.49 3.17
CA GLN A 51 11.84 8.26 1.78
C GLN A 51 10.97 7.19 1.12
N ASN A 52 10.68 6.10 1.83
CA ASN A 52 9.74 5.07 1.37
C ASN A 52 8.34 5.64 1.18
N SER A 53 7.88 6.51 2.08
CA SER A 53 6.58 7.18 1.96
C SER A 53 6.52 8.04 0.70
N ILE A 54 7.57 8.82 0.43
CA ILE A 54 7.70 9.62 -0.80
C ILE A 54 7.68 8.72 -2.04
N ASN A 55 8.39 7.59 -2.01
CA ASN A 55 8.43 6.66 -3.14
C ASN A 55 7.04 6.06 -3.43
N VAL A 56 6.30 5.67 -2.39
CA VAL A 56 4.91 5.20 -2.52
C VAL A 56 4.02 6.31 -3.12
N LEU A 57 4.07 7.52 -2.56
CA LEU A 57 3.28 8.66 -3.07
C LEU A 57 3.60 8.97 -4.53
N ARG A 58 4.89 8.94 -4.89
CA ARG A 58 5.36 9.14 -6.27
C ARG A 58 4.82 8.06 -7.20
N LYS A 59 4.89 6.79 -6.81
CA LYS A 59 4.34 5.66 -7.57
C LYS A 59 2.84 5.83 -7.85
N PHE A 60 2.07 6.32 -6.87
CA PHE A 60 0.67 6.64 -7.08
C PHE A 60 0.46 7.80 -8.06
N ALA A 61 1.16 8.91 -7.84
CA ALA A 61 0.97 10.13 -8.62
C ALA A 61 1.42 9.99 -10.07
N GLU A 62 2.53 9.29 -10.31
CA GLU A 62 3.18 9.22 -11.63
C GLU A 62 2.77 7.99 -12.44
N GLN A 63 2.32 6.91 -11.80
CA GLN A 63 2.06 5.64 -12.48
C GLN A 63 0.63 5.15 -12.27
N ILE A 64 0.25 4.82 -11.03
CA ILE A 64 -1.03 4.16 -10.75
C ILE A 64 -2.23 5.03 -11.13
N ILE A 65 -2.29 6.28 -10.66
CA ILE A 65 -3.43 7.17 -10.91
C ILE A 65 -3.55 7.51 -12.41
N PRO A 66 -2.47 7.93 -13.11
CA PRO A 66 -2.52 8.16 -14.55
C PRO A 66 -2.95 6.92 -15.35
N GLU A 67 -2.45 5.74 -14.99
CA GLU A 67 -2.77 4.50 -15.69
C GLU A 67 -4.24 4.10 -15.50
N VAL A 68 -4.77 4.16 -14.26
CA VAL A 68 -6.21 3.97 -13.99
C VAL A 68 -7.07 4.94 -14.80
N LYS A 69 -6.68 6.22 -14.85
CA LYS A 69 -7.41 7.23 -15.64
C LYS A 69 -7.41 6.88 -17.14
N SER A 70 -6.25 6.50 -17.68
CA SER A 70 -6.08 6.10 -19.08
C SER A 70 -6.91 4.86 -19.43
N ILE A 71 -6.88 3.83 -18.58
CA ILE A 71 -7.66 2.61 -18.74
C ILE A 71 -9.16 2.94 -18.71
N ASN A 72 -9.63 3.67 -17.69
CA ASN A 72 -11.05 4.00 -17.56
C ASN A 72 -11.60 4.78 -18.78
N GLN A 73 -10.81 5.71 -19.33
CA GLN A 73 -11.19 6.45 -20.54
C GLN A 73 -11.32 5.53 -21.77
N LYS A 74 -10.38 4.59 -21.94
CA LYS A 74 -10.40 3.63 -23.06
C LYS A 74 -11.50 2.57 -22.90
N MET A 75 -11.74 2.12 -21.68
CA MET A 75 -12.75 1.13 -21.37
C MET A 75 -14.16 1.62 -21.68
N ALA A 76 -14.49 2.88 -21.36
CA ALA A 76 -15.83 3.42 -21.56
C ALA A 76 -16.25 3.38 -23.04
N SER A 77 -15.38 3.80 -23.95
CA SER A 77 -15.65 3.78 -25.40
C SER A 77 -15.67 2.36 -25.95
N LYS A 78 -14.74 1.50 -25.52
CA LYS A 78 -14.67 0.08 -25.94
C LYS A 78 -15.90 -0.71 -25.50
N LEU A 79 -16.41 -0.45 -24.29
CA LEU A 79 -17.62 -1.10 -23.77
C LEU A 79 -18.82 -0.78 -24.64
N GLN A 80 -19.05 0.51 -24.93
CA GLN A 80 -20.14 0.92 -25.83
C GLN A 80 -20.00 0.29 -27.22
N GLN A 81 -18.79 0.18 -27.75
CA GLN A 81 -18.54 -0.48 -29.03
C GLN A 81 -18.90 -1.97 -29.00
N ARG A 82 -18.44 -2.73 -27.99
CA ARG A 82 -18.74 -4.17 -27.88
C ARG A 82 -20.23 -4.42 -27.64
N GLN A 83 -20.87 -3.62 -26.81
CA GLN A 83 -22.30 -3.70 -26.57
C GLN A 83 -23.12 -3.55 -27.87
N ARG A 84 -22.74 -2.60 -28.74
CA ARG A 84 -23.36 -2.44 -30.06
C ARG A 84 -23.11 -3.63 -30.99
N LYS A 85 -21.89 -4.18 -31.00
CA LYS A 85 -21.56 -5.37 -31.81
C LYS A 85 -22.41 -6.58 -31.42
N VAL A 86 -22.52 -6.87 -30.13
CA VAL A 86 -23.37 -7.97 -29.64
C VAL A 86 -24.83 -7.76 -30.02
N LEU A 87 -25.35 -6.54 -29.95
CA LEU A 87 -26.72 -6.25 -30.41
C LEU A 87 -26.89 -6.51 -31.91
N VAL A 88 -25.91 -6.14 -32.74
CA VAL A 88 -25.93 -6.40 -34.18
C VAL A 88 -25.93 -7.90 -34.46
N GLU A 89 -25.01 -8.64 -33.85
CA GLU A 89 -24.91 -10.11 -33.99
C GLU A 89 -26.23 -10.80 -33.62
N ILE A 90 -26.85 -10.39 -32.51
CA ILE A 90 -28.17 -10.92 -32.10
C ILE A 90 -29.26 -10.58 -33.12
N ASN A 91 -29.27 -9.36 -33.65
CA ASN A 91 -30.29 -8.93 -34.63
C ASN A 91 -30.08 -9.58 -36.01
N GLU A 92 -28.84 -9.91 -36.39
CA GLU A 92 -28.53 -10.64 -37.63
C GLU A 92 -29.07 -12.08 -37.61
N GLU A 93 -29.13 -12.71 -36.44
CA GLU A 93 -29.74 -14.03 -36.25
C GLU A 93 -31.28 -13.99 -36.18
N MET A 94 -31.88 -12.80 -36.12
CA MET A 94 -33.34 -12.61 -36.04
C MET A 94 -33.94 -12.22 -37.39
N ALA A 95 -35.24 -12.52 -37.58
CA ALA A 95 -36.00 -11.93 -38.66
C ALA A 95 -36.04 -10.40 -38.49
N PRO A 96 -35.97 -9.59 -39.58
CA PRO A 96 -35.90 -8.12 -39.49
C PRO A 96 -37.03 -7.48 -38.67
N GLU A 97 -38.22 -8.09 -38.71
CA GLU A 97 -39.41 -7.62 -37.98
C GLU A 97 -39.32 -7.85 -36.46
N ARG A 98 -38.38 -8.70 -36.01
CA ARG A 98 -38.14 -9.05 -34.60
C ARG A 98 -36.87 -8.40 -34.05
N SER A 99 -36.15 -7.62 -34.85
CA SER A 99 -34.96 -6.91 -34.39
C SER A 99 -35.30 -5.98 -33.23
N ILE A 100 -34.44 -5.97 -32.22
CA ILE A 100 -34.65 -5.19 -31.00
C ILE A 100 -33.70 -4.00 -30.94
N SER A 101 -34.17 -2.93 -30.31
CA SER A 101 -33.35 -1.76 -30.02
C SER A 101 -32.42 -2.01 -28.82
N MET A 102 -31.40 -1.17 -28.66
CA MET A 102 -30.52 -1.21 -27.48
C MET A 102 -31.29 -1.03 -26.17
N GLN A 103 -32.33 -0.19 -26.17
CA GLN A 103 -33.15 0.10 -25.00
C GLN A 103 -33.99 -1.12 -24.58
N GLU A 104 -34.44 -1.93 -25.54
CA GLU A 104 -35.13 -3.19 -25.28
C GLU A 104 -34.17 -4.30 -24.88
N PHE A 105 -32.98 -4.34 -25.49
CA PHE A 105 -31.95 -5.32 -25.16
C PHE A 105 -31.49 -5.20 -23.70
N ILE A 106 -31.27 -3.98 -23.20
CA ILE A 106 -30.87 -3.71 -21.81
C ILE A 106 -31.91 -4.21 -20.79
N LYS A 107 -33.19 -4.27 -21.17
CA LYS A 107 -34.27 -4.76 -20.31
C LYS A 107 -34.36 -6.28 -20.25
N LYS A 108 -33.63 -7.01 -21.10
CA LYS A 108 -33.64 -8.47 -21.09
C LYS A 108 -32.93 -9.01 -19.84
N PRO A 109 -33.41 -10.09 -19.21
CA PRO A 109 -32.78 -10.67 -18.01
C PRO A 109 -31.30 -11.04 -18.23
N GLN A 110 -30.97 -11.53 -19.43
CA GLN A 110 -29.61 -11.92 -19.82
C GLN A 110 -28.65 -10.74 -20.05
N TRP A 111 -29.15 -9.49 -20.14
CA TRP A 111 -28.29 -8.34 -20.37
C TRP A 111 -27.26 -8.13 -19.26
N LEU A 112 -27.66 -8.33 -18.00
CA LEU A 112 -26.78 -8.16 -16.85
C LEU A 112 -25.55 -9.07 -16.97
N SER A 113 -25.75 -10.37 -17.16
CA SER A 113 -24.65 -11.34 -17.29
C SER A 113 -23.79 -11.09 -18.52
N ILE A 114 -24.38 -10.72 -19.66
CA ILE A 114 -23.64 -10.36 -20.87
C ILE A 114 -22.79 -9.12 -20.63
N ASN A 115 -23.36 -8.07 -20.05
CA ASN A 115 -22.69 -6.81 -19.80
C ASN A 115 -21.55 -6.96 -18.78
N ASP A 116 -21.74 -7.76 -17.74
CA ASP A 116 -20.70 -8.04 -16.75
C ASP A 116 -19.55 -8.85 -17.35
N ARG A 117 -19.87 -9.85 -18.20
CA ARG A 117 -18.85 -10.59 -18.96
C ARG A 117 -18.05 -9.66 -19.87
N LEU A 118 -18.73 -8.81 -20.65
CA LEU A 118 -18.09 -7.83 -21.53
C LEU A 118 -17.19 -6.85 -20.76
N ARG A 119 -17.65 -6.35 -19.61
CA ARG A 119 -16.85 -5.46 -18.75
C ARG A 119 -15.58 -6.15 -18.29
N ASN A 120 -15.69 -7.40 -17.84
CA ASN A 120 -14.55 -8.17 -17.36
C ASN A 120 -13.56 -8.53 -18.49
N GLU A 121 -14.05 -8.94 -19.66
CA GLU A 121 -13.20 -9.16 -20.85
C GLU A 121 -12.43 -7.89 -21.25
N ILE A 122 -13.08 -6.72 -21.14
CA ILE A 122 -12.44 -5.44 -21.44
C ILE A 122 -11.40 -5.08 -20.37
N LYS A 123 -11.67 -5.36 -19.09
CA LYS A 123 -10.67 -5.19 -18.01
C LYS A 123 -9.43 -6.06 -18.26
N ASP A 124 -9.63 -7.28 -18.75
CA ASP A 124 -8.55 -8.18 -19.15
C ASP A 124 -7.79 -7.65 -20.36
N GLU A 125 -8.49 -7.18 -21.41
CA GLU A 125 -7.88 -6.60 -22.62
C GLU A 125 -6.98 -5.38 -22.30
N TYR A 126 -7.41 -4.55 -21.34
CA TYR A 126 -6.64 -3.39 -20.90
C TYR A 126 -5.71 -3.66 -19.71
N ASN A 127 -5.50 -4.93 -19.34
CA ASN A 127 -4.60 -5.36 -18.27
C ASN A 127 -4.84 -4.64 -16.94
N LEU A 128 -6.11 -4.48 -16.52
CA LEU A 128 -6.41 -3.85 -15.22
C LEU A 128 -5.78 -4.63 -14.04
N SER A 129 -5.50 -5.93 -14.22
CA SER A 129 -4.70 -6.74 -13.30
C SER A 129 -3.31 -6.15 -12.99
N ASN A 130 -2.69 -5.43 -13.92
CA ASN A 130 -1.42 -4.76 -13.67
C ASN A 130 -1.54 -3.68 -12.59
N ILE A 131 -2.65 -2.94 -12.56
CA ILE A 131 -2.91 -1.97 -11.49
C ILE A 131 -3.00 -2.67 -10.14
N PHE A 132 -3.70 -3.81 -10.08
CA PHE A 132 -3.76 -4.60 -8.84
C PHE A 132 -2.39 -5.12 -8.42
N ASN A 133 -1.52 -5.50 -9.37
CA ASN A 133 -0.14 -5.90 -9.07
C ASN A 133 0.67 -4.75 -8.48
N GLU A 134 0.55 -3.55 -9.05
CA GLU A 134 1.22 -2.36 -8.54
C GLU A 134 0.70 -1.97 -7.15
N LEU A 135 -0.61 -2.05 -6.94
CA LEU A 135 -1.25 -1.84 -5.65
C LEU A 135 -0.82 -2.87 -4.58
N GLU A 136 -0.62 -4.13 -4.96
CA GLU A 136 -0.09 -5.15 -4.06
C GLU A 136 1.33 -4.82 -3.60
N GLN A 137 2.20 -4.41 -4.53
CA GLN A 137 3.59 -4.07 -4.21
C GLN A 137 3.65 -2.89 -3.23
N VAL A 138 2.91 -1.80 -3.47
CA VAL A 138 2.88 -0.65 -2.55
C VAL A 138 2.21 -1.01 -1.22
N SER A 139 1.27 -1.96 -1.21
CA SER A 139 0.62 -2.43 0.03
C SER A 139 1.57 -3.16 0.97
N VAL A 140 2.65 -3.78 0.47
CA VAL A 140 3.71 -4.34 1.31
C VAL A 140 4.31 -3.25 2.19
N TYR A 141 4.75 -2.13 1.59
CA TYR A 141 5.37 -1.03 2.34
C TYR A 141 4.46 -0.50 3.46
N MET A 142 3.16 -0.43 3.20
CA MET A 142 2.16 0.06 4.15
C MET A 142 1.84 -0.95 5.26
N ASN A 143 1.71 -2.24 4.94
CA ASN A 143 1.38 -3.27 5.93
C ASN A 143 2.54 -3.62 6.87
N TYR A 144 3.78 -3.45 6.42
CA TYR A 144 4.97 -3.79 7.19
C TYR A 144 5.63 -2.57 7.86
N ASN A 145 4.88 -1.47 8.06
CA ASN A 145 5.35 -0.25 8.71
C ASN A 145 6.65 0.31 8.12
N MET A 146 6.86 0.10 6.82
CA MET A 146 8.04 0.60 6.10
C MET A 146 7.84 2.04 5.60
N VAL A 147 6.74 2.69 6.00
CA VAL A 147 6.35 4.06 5.66
C VAL A 147 5.78 4.76 6.88
N LYS A 148 5.78 6.10 6.85
CA LYS A 148 5.04 6.92 7.81
C LYS A 148 3.56 6.89 7.42
N GLN A 149 2.76 6.14 8.18
CA GLN A 149 1.35 5.90 7.87
C GLN A 149 0.55 7.20 7.66
N ASP A 150 0.80 8.24 8.46
CA ASP A 150 0.11 9.52 8.35
C ASP A 150 0.37 10.24 7.01
N LEU A 151 1.57 10.07 6.45
CA LEU A 151 1.95 10.67 5.16
C LEU A 151 1.26 9.97 3.98
N VAL A 152 1.07 8.66 4.06
CA VAL A 152 0.50 7.87 2.95
C VAL A 152 -1.02 7.73 3.05
N PHE A 153 -1.57 7.58 4.26
CA PHE A 153 -2.99 7.30 4.46
C PHE A 153 -3.83 8.46 3.93
N SER A 154 -3.59 9.68 4.42
CA SER A 154 -4.38 10.87 4.08
C SER A 154 -4.56 11.06 2.56
N PRO A 155 -3.51 11.08 1.73
CA PRO A 155 -3.66 11.27 0.29
C PRO A 155 -4.15 10.04 -0.48
N LEU A 156 -3.91 8.80 0.00
CA LEU A 156 -4.14 7.60 -0.81
C LEU A 156 -5.40 6.81 -0.47
N HIS A 157 -5.87 6.88 0.79
CA HIS A 157 -6.92 5.97 1.27
C HIS A 157 -8.18 6.02 0.42
N LYS A 158 -8.65 7.22 0.09
CA LYS A 158 -9.86 7.40 -0.70
C LYS A 158 -9.72 6.77 -2.08
N PHE A 159 -8.63 7.08 -2.79
CA PHE A 159 -8.38 6.54 -4.12
C PHE A 159 -8.33 5.00 -4.12
N LEU A 160 -7.58 4.40 -3.17
CA LEU A 160 -7.43 2.95 -3.10
C LEU A 160 -8.76 2.26 -2.81
N LEU A 161 -9.54 2.79 -1.86
CA LEU A 161 -10.83 2.23 -1.48
C LEU A 161 -11.84 2.34 -2.63
N ASP A 162 -11.94 3.53 -3.25
CA ASP A 162 -12.86 3.76 -4.37
C ASP A 162 -12.49 2.86 -5.55
N PHE A 163 -11.20 2.76 -5.90
CA PHE A 163 -10.74 1.90 -6.99
C PHE A 163 -11.08 0.42 -6.77
N ILE A 164 -10.85 -0.11 -5.56
CA ILE A 164 -11.18 -1.51 -5.25
C ILE A 164 -12.70 -1.72 -5.26
N ASN A 165 -13.47 -0.80 -4.69
CA ASN A 165 -14.93 -0.89 -4.68
C ASN A 165 -15.52 -0.89 -6.08
N ASP A 166 -15.06 0.01 -6.95
CA ASP A 166 -15.48 0.12 -8.35
C ASP A 166 -15.15 -1.15 -9.18
N ASN A 167 -14.21 -1.96 -8.69
CA ASN A 167 -13.71 -3.15 -9.36
C ASN A 167 -13.84 -4.42 -8.52
N LEU A 168 -14.71 -4.43 -7.51
CA LEU A 168 -14.75 -5.48 -6.49
C LEU A 168 -15.00 -6.86 -7.09
N ASP A 169 -15.94 -6.97 -8.03
CA ASP A 169 -16.25 -8.25 -8.69
C ASP A 169 -15.05 -8.79 -9.48
N TYR A 170 -14.36 -7.90 -10.19
CA TYR A 170 -13.16 -8.25 -10.95
C TYR A 170 -12.01 -8.64 -10.03
N PHE A 171 -11.78 -7.86 -8.96
CA PHE A 171 -10.80 -8.17 -7.93
C PHE A 171 -11.08 -9.52 -7.25
N ASN A 172 -12.35 -9.81 -6.96
CA ASN A 172 -12.79 -11.08 -6.40
C ASN A 172 -12.57 -12.26 -7.35
N ARG A 173 -12.70 -12.04 -8.67
CA ARG A 173 -12.38 -13.04 -9.68
C ARG A 173 -10.88 -13.33 -9.73
N LEU A 174 -10.04 -12.30 -9.61
CA LEU A 174 -8.58 -12.45 -9.64
C LEU A 174 -8.01 -13.17 -8.41
N LYS A 175 -8.72 -13.15 -7.27
CA LYS A 175 -8.25 -13.71 -5.99
C LYS A 175 -8.70 -15.15 -5.72
N GLU A 176 -9.34 -15.85 -6.67
CA GLU A 176 -9.76 -17.25 -6.45
C GLU A 176 -8.58 -18.07 -5.88
N ASN A 177 -8.72 -18.57 -4.64
CA ASN A 177 -7.72 -19.25 -3.81
C ASN A 177 -6.70 -18.41 -3.00
N GLN A 178 -6.96 -17.12 -2.71
CA GLN A 178 -6.15 -16.25 -1.84
C GLN A 178 -4.70 -15.98 -2.27
N VAL A 179 -4.32 -16.36 -3.49
CA VAL A 179 -2.97 -16.14 -4.02
C VAL A 179 -3.16 -15.69 -5.47
N PRO A 180 -3.50 -14.41 -5.69
CA PRO A 180 -2.67 -13.24 -5.36
C PRO A 180 -3.39 -12.16 -4.51
N TYR A 181 -2.68 -11.08 -4.16
CA TYR A 181 -3.23 -9.84 -3.55
C TYR A 181 -3.51 -9.85 -2.03
N ILE A 182 -2.75 -10.63 -1.26
CA ILE A 182 -2.94 -10.72 0.20
C ILE A 182 -2.66 -9.39 0.91
N ASN A 183 -1.63 -8.64 0.49
CA ASN A 183 -1.27 -7.38 1.15
C ASN A 183 -2.29 -6.31 0.82
N LEU A 184 -2.74 -6.23 -0.43
CA LEU A 184 -3.78 -5.30 -0.86
C LEU A 184 -5.10 -5.57 -0.15
N THR A 185 -5.49 -6.84 -0.04
CA THR A 185 -6.70 -7.25 0.70
C THR A 185 -6.61 -6.84 2.17
N ARG A 186 -5.46 -7.11 2.81
CA ARG A 186 -5.22 -6.73 4.20
C ARG A 186 -5.27 -5.22 4.40
N LEU A 187 -4.63 -4.46 3.51
CA LEU A 187 -4.59 -3.00 3.58
C LEU A 187 -5.99 -2.40 3.41
N TYR A 188 -6.73 -2.85 2.40
CA TYR A 188 -8.11 -2.45 2.13
C TYR A 188 -9.00 -2.66 3.36
N ASN A 189 -8.98 -3.86 3.94
CA ASN A 189 -9.77 -4.18 5.14
C ASN A 189 -9.38 -3.31 6.34
N ASN A 190 -8.07 -3.10 6.55
CA ASN A 190 -7.57 -2.26 7.64
C ASN A 190 -8.04 -0.80 7.50
N TRP A 191 -7.94 -0.24 6.30
CA TRP A 191 -8.35 1.15 6.04
C TRP A 191 -9.86 1.34 6.11
N GLN A 192 -10.65 0.38 5.64
CA GLN A 192 -12.10 0.41 5.85
C GLN A 192 -12.47 0.41 7.33
N ARG A 193 -11.88 -0.49 8.12
CA ARG A 193 -12.12 -0.55 9.56
C ARG A 193 -11.73 0.74 10.27
N PHE A 194 -10.59 1.32 9.91
CA PHE A 194 -10.12 2.59 10.47
C PHE A 194 -11.13 3.73 10.22
N LEU A 195 -11.67 3.83 9.00
CA LEU A 195 -12.68 4.85 8.67
C LEU A 195 -14.01 4.62 9.40
N MET A 196 -14.45 3.38 9.58
CA MET A 196 -15.66 3.06 10.36
C MET A 196 -15.51 3.50 11.82
N ILE A 197 -14.38 3.21 12.45
CA ILE A 197 -14.10 3.62 13.83
C ILE A 197 -14.09 5.15 13.95
N LYS A 198 -13.39 5.84 13.03
CA LYS A 198 -13.32 7.31 13.02
C LYS A 198 -14.69 7.95 12.84
N LYS A 199 -15.57 7.38 12.01
CA LYS A 199 -16.93 7.87 11.81
C LYS A 199 -17.77 7.73 13.07
N ASN A 200 -17.67 6.61 13.78
CA ASN A 200 -18.42 6.39 15.02
C ASN A 200 -17.99 7.36 16.13
N ASN A 201 -16.69 7.60 16.28
CA ASN A 201 -16.16 8.52 17.31
C ASN A 201 -16.44 10.01 17.05
N ASN A 202 -16.87 10.37 15.84
CA ASN A 202 -17.22 11.75 15.48
C ASN A 202 -18.74 12.02 15.53
N ASN A 203 -19.54 10.99 15.81
CA ASN A 203 -21.00 11.08 15.93
C ASN A 203 -21.47 11.06 17.40
N ASP A 204 -20.52 11.00 18.35
CA ASP A 204 -20.69 11.24 19.79
C ASP A 204 -20.17 12.65 20.13
#